data_AF-A0A9W7W181-F1
#
_entry.id   AF-A0A9W7W181-F1
#
_cell.length_a   1.000
_cell.length_b   1.000
_cell.length_c   1.000
_cell.angle_alpha   90.00
_cell.angle_beta   90.00
_cell.angle_gamma   90.00
#
_symmetry.space_group_name_H-M   'P 1'
#
loop_
_entity.id
_entity.type
_entity.pdbx_description
1 polymer ?
#
loop_
_entity_poly.entity_id
_entity_poly.type
_entity_poly.pdbx_seq_one_letter_code
_entity_poly.pdbx_strand_id
1 'polypeptide(L)'
;MSGYEWFSYPDSLEAISQQTDLFAFACAVYEIITGRVPHHDLKDFEDRCKRVAQRHAQGQYLDVTGLPLSEMMQACWSGKIGSADEVIELLQRVDHKG
;
A
#
# COMPACT_ATOMS: atom_id res chain seq x y z
N MET A 1 14.93 -5.24 14.34
CA MET A 1 13.75 -6.00 13.85
C MET A 1 13.21 -5.20 12.69
N SER A 2 13.28 -5.76 11.48
CA SER A 2 12.92 -5.08 10.24
C SER A 2 11.40 -4.95 10.18
N GLY A 3 10.88 -3.77 9.82
CA GLY A 3 9.44 -3.46 9.76
C GLY A 3 8.64 -4.26 8.73
N TYR A 4 9.17 -5.37 8.20
CA TYR A 4 8.56 -6.17 7.14
C TYR A 4 8.19 -7.60 7.58
N GLU A 5 8.60 -8.07 8.77
CA GLU A 5 8.21 -9.40 9.28
C GLU A 5 6.70 -9.52 9.57
N TRP A 6 5.99 -8.40 9.77
CA TRP A 6 4.54 -8.42 10.06
C TRP A 6 3.64 -8.45 8.82
N PHE A 7 4.19 -8.08 7.66
CA PHE A 7 3.52 -8.22 6.35
C PHE A 7 3.72 -9.60 5.73
N SER A 8 4.58 -10.44 6.32
CA SER A 8 4.65 -11.85 5.99
C SER A 8 3.35 -12.51 6.48
N TYR A 9 2.33 -12.46 5.63
CA TYR A 9 1.06 -13.15 5.81
C TYR A 9 1.36 -14.63 6.12
N PRO A 10 1.07 -15.10 7.35
CA PRO A 10 1.06 -16.53 7.62
C PRO A 10 -0.22 -17.08 6.98
N ASP A 11 -0.05 -18.01 6.04
CA ASP A 11 -1.11 -18.84 5.44
C ASP A 11 -2.00 -18.27 4.33
N SER A 12 -1.55 -17.27 3.54
CA SER A 12 -2.17 -17.03 2.23
C SER A 12 -1.17 -17.23 1.10
N LEU A 13 -1.37 -18.30 0.35
CA LEU A 13 -0.95 -18.47 -1.04
C LEU A 13 -1.59 -17.40 -1.96
N GLU A 14 -1.58 -16.13 -1.59
CA GLU A 14 -1.63 -15.07 -2.61
C GLU A 14 -0.19 -14.98 -3.14
N ALA A 15 0.03 -15.71 -4.23
CA ALA A 15 1.33 -15.93 -4.83
C ALA A 15 2.10 -14.60 -4.96
N ILE A 16 3.40 -14.65 -4.63
CA ILE A 16 4.36 -13.60 -4.98
C ILE A 16 4.04 -13.14 -6.39
N SER A 17 3.62 -11.89 -6.52
CA SER A 17 3.14 -11.31 -7.76
C SER A 17 3.55 -9.85 -7.84
N GLN A 18 3.54 -9.32 -9.06
CA GLN A 18 3.74 -7.89 -9.27
C GLN A 18 2.73 -7.07 -8.46
N GLN A 19 1.50 -7.58 -8.31
CA GLN A 19 0.46 -6.89 -7.55
C GLN A 19 0.79 -6.78 -6.06
N THR A 20 1.34 -7.83 -5.45
CA THR A 20 1.77 -7.79 -4.04
C THR A 20 2.95 -6.83 -3.83
N ASP A 21 3.86 -6.76 -4.80
CA ASP A 21 5.00 -5.81 -4.75
C ASP A 21 4.54 -4.36 -4.91
N LEU A 22 3.60 -4.09 -5.84
CA LEU A 22 3.01 -2.77 -6.03
C LEU A 22 2.24 -2.30 -4.80
N PHE A 23 1.52 -3.22 -4.14
CA PHE A 23 0.85 -2.94 -2.87
C PHE A 23 1.86 -2.53 -1.79
N ALA A 24 2.93 -3.32 -1.61
CA ALA A 24 3.98 -3.04 -0.63
C ALA A 24 4.72 -1.73 -0.93
N PHE A 25 4.96 -1.44 -2.21
CA PHE A 25 5.53 -0.17 -2.66
C PHE A 25 4.69 1.04 -2.23
N ALA A 26 3.37 1.00 -2.46
CA ALA A 26 2.48 2.08 -2.03
C ALA A 26 2.44 2.26 -0.51
N CYS A 27 2.55 1.17 0.26
CA CYS A 27 2.76 1.22 1.71
C CYS A 27 4.06 1.95 2.08
N ALA A 28 5.18 1.65 1.42
CA ALA A 28 6.45 2.32 1.67
C ALA A 28 6.40 3.82 1.33
N VAL A 29 5.73 4.19 0.24
CA VAL A 29 5.53 5.62 -0.12
C VAL A 29 4.70 6.34 0.94
N TYR A 30 3.63 5.72 1.43
CA TYR A 30 2.84 6.25 2.54
C TYR A 30 3.71 6.49 3.79
N GLU A 31 4.57 5.54 4.15
CA GLU A 31 5.50 5.67 5.28
C GLU A 31 6.47 6.84 5.10
N ILE A 32 7.04 6.98 3.90
CA ILE A 32 7.97 8.08 3.58
C ILE A 32 7.29 9.44 3.72
N ILE A 33 6.05 9.58 3.22
CA ILE A 33 5.32 10.84 3.21
C ILE A 33 4.81 11.20 4.61
N THR A 34 4.32 10.23 5.36
CA THR A 34 3.61 10.48 6.63
C THR A 34 4.46 10.27 7.88
N GLY A 35 5.57 9.54 7.77
CA GLY A 35 6.38 9.06 8.90
C GLY A 35 5.66 8.01 9.76
N ARG A 36 4.55 7.44 9.28
CA ARG A 36 3.71 6.47 10.02
C ARG A 36 3.60 5.16 9.27
N VAL A 37 3.67 4.06 10.02
CA VAL A 37 3.40 2.72 9.47
C VAL A 37 1.93 2.62 8.97
N PRO A 38 1.67 1.89 7.86
CA PRO A 38 0.35 1.53 7.41
C PRO A 38 -0.46 0.91 8.53
N HIS A 39 -1.73 1.29 8.62
CA HIS A 39 -2.67 0.75 9.60
C HIS A 39 -2.19 0.85 11.06
N HIS A 40 -1.49 1.93 11.41
CA HIS A 40 -1.00 2.16 12.77
C HIS A 40 -2.12 2.10 13.83
N ASP A 41 -3.37 2.37 13.43
CA ASP A 41 -4.57 2.28 14.25
C ASP A 41 -4.89 0.84 14.69
N LEU A 42 -4.36 -0.15 13.98
CA LEU A 42 -4.54 -1.56 14.25
C LEU A 42 -3.37 -2.20 15.02
N LYS A 43 -2.32 -1.44 15.36
CA LYS A 43 -1.06 -1.99 15.90
C LYS A 43 -1.24 -2.82 17.18
N ASP A 44 -2.22 -2.45 18.01
CA ASP A 44 -2.45 -3.05 19.32
C ASP A 44 -3.46 -4.23 19.27
N PHE A 45 -3.97 -4.57 18.07
CA PHE A 45 -4.92 -5.67 17.88
C PHE A 45 -4.18 -6.97 17.51
N GLU A 46 -4.46 -8.05 18.25
CA GLU A 46 -3.90 -9.38 17.96
C GLU A 46 -4.35 -9.89 16.58
N ASP A 47 -5.56 -9.56 16.14
CA ASP A 47 -6.15 -9.94 14.85
C ASP A 47 -5.88 -8.91 13.73
N ARG A 48 -4.91 -8.01 13.90
CA ARG A 48 -4.61 -6.93 12.95
C ARG A 48 -4.49 -7.39 11.49
N CYS A 49 -3.84 -8.52 11.21
CA CYS A 49 -3.67 -9.02 9.84
C CYS A 49 -5.02 -9.38 9.20
N LYS A 50 -5.94 -9.98 9.97
CA LYS A 50 -7.30 -10.28 9.49
C LYS A 50 -8.10 -9.02 9.21
N ARG A 51 -7.93 -8.00 10.06
CA ARG A 51 -8.58 -6.68 9.87
C ARG A 51 -8.05 -5.95 8.64
N VAL A 52 -6.74 -6.00 8.37
CA VAL A 52 -6.13 -5.45 7.16
C VAL A 52 -6.66 -6.18 5.92
N ALA A 53 -6.65 -7.52 5.92
CA ALA A 53 -7.21 -8.31 4.81
C ALA A 53 -8.70 -8.02 4.58
N GLN A 54 -9.49 -7.86 5.65
CA GLN A 54 -10.90 -7.51 5.54
C GLN A 54 -11.10 -6.10 4.96
N ARG A 55 -10.32 -5.12 5.42
CA ARG A 55 -10.33 -3.76 4.87
C ARG A 55 -9.99 -3.78 3.37
N HIS A 56 -8.96 -4.53 3.00
CA HIS A 56 -8.55 -4.71 1.60
C HIS A 56 -9.67 -5.30 0.74
N ALA A 57 -10.27 -6.41 1.18
CA ALA A 57 -11.40 -7.05 0.50
C ALA A 57 -12.64 -6.14 0.38
N GLN A 58 -12.77 -5.13 1.25
CA GLN A 58 -13.83 -4.12 1.21
C GLN A 58 -13.44 -2.85 0.43
N GLY A 59 -12.23 -2.78 -0.14
CA GLY A 59 -11.72 -1.59 -0.81
C GLY A 59 -11.46 -0.40 0.14
N GLN A 60 -11.33 -0.66 1.44
CA GLN A 60 -11.09 0.32 2.49
C GLN A 60 -9.59 0.51 2.70
N TYR A 61 -8.98 1.33 1.86
CA TYR A 61 -7.56 1.66 1.96
C TYR A 61 -7.29 2.78 2.97
N LEU A 62 -6.00 3.06 3.21
CA LEU A 62 -5.60 4.18 4.07
C LEU A 62 -6.11 5.49 3.50
N ASP A 63 -6.56 6.38 4.38
CA ASP A 63 -6.92 7.74 3.99
C ASP A 63 -5.65 8.50 3.60
N VAL A 64 -5.57 8.84 2.32
CA VAL A 64 -4.48 9.60 1.72
C VAL A 64 -4.97 10.94 1.17
N THR A 65 -6.14 11.39 1.60
CA THR A 65 -6.73 12.66 1.17
C THR A 65 -5.78 13.81 1.49
N GLY A 66 -5.42 14.59 0.46
CA GLY A 66 -4.51 15.73 0.60
C GLY A 66 -3.02 15.37 0.69
N LEU A 67 -2.66 14.08 0.62
CA LEU A 67 -1.26 13.68 0.52
C LEU A 67 -0.76 13.76 -0.94
N PRO A 68 0.51 14.12 -1.17
CA PRO A 68 1.11 13.95 -2.49
C PRO A 68 1.07 12.47 -2.89
N LEU A 69 1.00 12.20 -4.19
CA LEU A 69 0.98 10.85 -4.75
C LEU A 69 -0.21 9.97 -4.27
N SER A 70 -1.27 10.57 -3.74
CA SER A 70 -2.46 9.87 -3.25
C SER A 70 -3.11 8.97 -4.32
N GLU A 71 -3.20 9.46 -5.56
CA GLU A 71 -3.75 8.71 -6.69
C GLU A 71 -2.92 7.47 -7.00
N MET A 72 -1.59 7.59 -6.99
CA MET A 72 -0.67 6.49 -7.23
C MET A 72 -0.81 5.42 -6.14
N MET A 73 -0.78 5.83 -4.86
CA MET A 73 -0.93 4.90 -3.74
C MET A 73 -2.26 4.13 -3.82
N GLN A 74 -3.37 4.82 -4.09
CA GLN A 74 -4.68 4.18 -4.25
C GLN A 74 -4.75 3.23 -5.45
N ALA A 75 -4.14 3.59 -6.58
CA ALA A 75 -4.12 2.77 -7.78
C ALA A 75 -3.33 1.47 -7.57
N CYS A 76 -2.19 1.55 -6.88
CA CYS A 76 -1.40 0.39 -6.47
C CYS A 76 -2.14 -0.51 -5.47
N TRP A 77 -2.79 0.06 -4.44
CA TRP A 77 -3.50 -0.75 -3.45
C TRP A 77 -4.74 -1.45 -4.02
N SER A 78 -5.44 -0.80 -4.96
CA SER A 78 -6.63 -1.35 -5.61
C SER A 78 -6.37 -2.25 -6.80
N GLY A 79 -5.11 -2.42 -7.21
CA GLY A 79 -4.75 -3.21 -8.39
C GLY A 79 -5.18 -2.60 -9.72
N LYS A 80 -5.38 -1.27 -9.76
CA LYS A 80 -5.65 -0.55 -11.01
C LYS A 80 -4.41 -0.35 -11.87
N ILE A 81 -3.23 -0.36 -11.23
CA ILE A 81 -1.94 -0.39 -11.90
C ILE A 81 -1.42 -1.82 -11.88
N GLY A 82 -1.06 -2.33 -13.04
CA GLY A 82 -0.61 -3.72 -13.21
C GLY A 82 0.91 -3.89 -13.21
N SER A 83 1.67 -2.80 -13.32
CA SER A 83 3.13 -2.85 -13.53
C SER A 83 3.87 -1.67 -12.90
N ALA A 84 5.18 -1.86 -12.66
CA ALA A 84 6.05 -0.78 -12.20
C ALA A 84 6.23 0.33 -13.27
N ASP A 85 6.15 -0.01 -14.55
CA ASP A 85 6.25 0.97 -15.65
C ASP A 85 5.08 1.96 -15.62
N GLU A 86 3.86 1.48 -15.39
CA GLU A 86 2.67 2.33 -15.19
C GLU A 86 2.81 3.25 -13.96
N VAL A 87 3.47 2.80 -12.89
CA VAL A 87 3.80 3.66 -11.74
C VAL A 87 4.72 4.80 -12.17
N ILE A 88 5.78 4.50 -12.93
CA ILE A 88 6.73 5.49 -13.43
C ILE A 88 6.01 6.52 -14.32
N GLU A 89 5.15 6.07 -15.23
CA GLU A 89 4.35 6.97 -16.07
C GLU A 89 3.48 7.92 -15.24
N LEU A 90 2.84 7.41 -14.19
CA LEU A 90 2.01 8.22 -13.30
C LEU A 90 2.85 9.25 -12.53
N LEU A 91 4.02 8.85 -12.02
CA LEU A 91 4.94 9.75 -11.32
C LEU A 91 5.44 10.87 -12.23
N GLN A 92 5.82 10.55 -13.48
CA GLN A 92 6.27 11.54 -14.45
C GLN A 92 5.19 12.58 -14.77
N ARG A 93 3.91 12.18 -14.83
CA ARG A 93 2.78 13.11 -15.04
C ARG A 93 2.59 14.09 -13.87
N VAL A 94 2.94 13.68 -12.66
CA VAL A 94 2.86 14.53 -11.46
C VAL A 94 4.03 15.52 -11.42
N ASP A 95 5.23 15.08 -11.76
CA ASP A 95 6.44 15.92 -11.79
C ASP A 95 6.32 17.11 -12.77
N HIS A 96 5.67 16.90 -13.91
CA HIS A 96 5.44 17.95 -14.92
C HIS A 96 4.33 18.96 -14.55
N LYS A 97 3.64 18.78 -13.41
CA LYS A 97 2.61 19.70 -12.90
C LYS A 97 3.11 20.55 -11.71
N GLY A 98 4.34 20.35 -11.26
CA GLY A 98 4.98 21.06 -10.15
C GLY A 98 5.71 22.33 -10.57
#